data_AF-A0A369ZQP7-F1
#
_entry.id   AF-A0A369ZQP7-F1
#
_cell.length_a   1.000
_cell.length_b   1.000
_cell.length_c   1.000
_cell.angle_alpha   90.00
_cell.angle_beta   90.00
_cell.angle_gamma   90.00
#
_symmetry.space_group_name_H-M   'P 1'
#
loop_
_entity.id
_entity.type
_entity.pdbx_description
1 polymer ?
#
loop_
_entity_poly.entity_id
_entity_poly.type
_entity_poly.pdbx_seq_one_letter_code
_entity_poly.pdbx_strand_id
1 'polypeptide(L)'
;MKLGLFFGAGAEISYGLPSGGSFAIDLFRQDTTQYKDNLRKELSKINSKSIYAAKWLPDEYVNKPIYAFGKNEFGTIIESSIQYKRDKIISRLNNFDSLFEQAIKSLDIDKTIIESKYYELTNNNIGDVLYTHNIKLNPILSNSVTLFDSIYYSGILEVIKNNKDCDDLRQYATAFLQLLVGAHGHELVKQLNEELFTNSPDNLPIFDDIFGMFRLEFNQVGAVALDLLLNHKKEFEIDENAELHCILTALAKKSLELIFIDVLDYQKLIDEHFRYLFAPKTEWAKFTKMAIFLEIARDYIKKKVPANIDGKDGYYNDLDTCKDNVIAIGTSNYNSLLSLIQPSLSEKITYLNGSVSDFYNPYKNNIVQFIDKPDDLEQLHFPFILTQSGLKPLTSVEMSRRYVNLFDSFKESDAIIVVGFRFNSDDGHINGLFRSLIEEHNKKIFIVGIDSERKIKQTAIGNLRIDKNISNIIPVAVDGETRKKDDSLWIDFIINTLQASGETND
;
A
#
# COMPACT_ATOMS: atom_id res chain seq x y z
N MET A 1 27.96 22.84 6.21
CA MET A 1 26.65 22.30 6.61
C MET A 1 26.55 20.88 6.12
N LYS A 2 26.06 19.95 6.95
CA LYS A 2 25.91 18.52 6.65
C LYS A 2 24.43 18.17 6.73
N LEU A 3 23.85 17.71 5.62
CA LEU A 3 22.44 17.36 5.51
C LEU A 3 22.25 15.85 5.42
N GLY A 4 21.36 15.31 6.26
CA GLY A 4 20.77 13.99 6.07
C GLY A 4 19.45 14.11 5.32
N LEU A 5 19.21 13.27 4.31
CA LEU A 5 17.96 13.26 3.55
C LEU A 5 17.24 11.94 3.71
N PHE A 6 15.90 11.97 3.75
CA PHE A 6 15.08 10.77 3.71
C PHE A 6 13.92 10.92 2.72
N PHE A 7 13.78 9.97 1.80
CA PHE A 7 12.73 9.97 0.79
C PHE A 7 11.73 8.84 0.95
N GLY A 8 10.45 9.20 0.91
CA GLY A 8 9.33 8.26 0.83
C GLY A 8 8.64 8.29 -0.53
N ALA A 9 7.60 7.46 -0.69
CA ALA A 9 6.91 7.29 -1.97
C ALA A 9 6.27 8.59 -2.49
N GLY A 10 5.91 9.51 -1.60
CA GLY A 10 5.37 10.82 -1.97
C GLY A 10 6.35 11.69 -2.76
N ALA A 11 7.66 11.47 -2.61
CA ALA A 11 8.68 12.20 -3.36
C ALA A 11 8.73 11.77 -4.84
N GLU A 12 8.11 10.62 -5.18
CA GLU A 12 8.19 10.02 -6.51
C GLU A 12 6.95 10.26 -7.38
N ILE A 13 5.91 10.88 -6.81
CA ILE A 13 4.64 11.13 -7.50
C ILE A 13 4.85 12.02 -8.74
N SER A 14 5.72 13.04 -8.66
CA SER A 14 6.04 13.94 -9.78
C SER A 14 6.68 13.21 -10.97
N TYR A 15 7.26 12.03 -10.75
CA TYR A 15 7.83 11.21 -11.81
C TYR A 15 6.79 10.27 -12.45
N GLY A 16 5.55 10.23 -11.96
CA GLY A 16 4.48 9.39 -12.48
C GLY A 16 4.46 7.97 -11.90
N LEU A 17 5.13 7.75 -10.76
CA LEU A 17 5.07 6.48 -10.06
C LEU A 17 3.74 6.35 -9.29
N PRO A 18 3.11 5.15 -9.30
CA PRO A 18 1.79 4.95 -8.73
C PRO A 18 1.78 5.02 -7.20
N SER A 19 0.61 5.29 -6.63
CA SER A 19 0.39 5.13 -5.19
C SER A 19 0.44 3.64 -4.78
N GLY A 20 0.77 3.36 -3.51
CA GLY A 20 0.88 2.00 -2.98
C GLY A 20 -0.39 1.14 -3.08
N GLY A 21 -1.56 1.78 -3.15
CA GLY A 21 -2.85 1.12 -3.29
C GLY A 21 -3.11 0.49 -4.67
N SER A 22 -2.83 1.27 -5.73
CA SER A 22 -2.90 0.78 -7.11
C SER A 22 -1.91 -0.36 -7.38
N PHE A 23 -0.76 -0.31 -6.72
CA PHE A 23 0.27 -1.35 -6.80
C PHE A 23 -0.29 -2.71 -6.33
N ALA A 24 -1.03 -2.76 -5.23
CA ALA A 24 -1.55 -4.01 -4.66
C ALA A 24 -2.53 -4.73 -5.61
N ILE A 25 -3.49 -3.98 -6.17
CA ILE A 25 -4.48 -4.53 -7.11
C ILE A 25 -3.79 -5.08 -8.36
N ASP A 26 -2.89 -4.28 -8.95
CA ASP A 26 -2.23 -4.66 -10.19
C ASP A 26 -1.34 -5.90 -10.00
N LEU A 27 -0.71 -6.04 -8.83
CA LEU A 27 0.12 -7.18 -8.48
C LEU A 27 -0.67 -8.49 -8.45
N PHE A 28 -1.87 -8.46 -7.86
CA PHE A 28 -2.74 -9.65 -7.77
C PHE A 28 -3.34 -10.08 -9.11
N ARG A 29 -3.36 -9.19 -10.10
CA ARG A 29 -3.86 -9.45 -11.45
C ARG A 29 -2.80 -10.01 -12.41
N GLN A 30 -1.53 -10.07 -12.00
CA GLN A 30 -0.45 -10.52 -12.89
C GLN A 30 -0.55 -12.01 -13.22
N ASP A 31 -0.23 -12.36 -14.47
CA ASP A 31 -0.07 -13.76 -14.87
C ASP A 31 1.21 -14.34 -14.24
N THR A 32 1.03 -15.43 -13.50
CA THR A 32 2.12 -16.11 -12.78
C THR A 32 2.89 -17.11 -13.64
N THR A 33 2.39 -17.43 -14.85
CA THR A 33 2.90 -18.53 -15.69
C THR A 33 4.39 -18.38 -16.00
N GLN A 34 4.79 -17.21 -16.53
CA GLN A 34 6.19 -16.94 -16.86
C GLN A 34 7.12 -17.04 -15.62
N TYR A 35 6.64 -16.57 -14.46
CA TYR A 35 7.41 -16.61 -13.22
C TYR A 35 7.61 -18.05 -12.73
N LYS A 36 6.60 -18.92 -12.88
CA LYS A 36 6.71 -20.35 -12.57
C LYS A 36 7.72 -21.04 -13.47
N ASP A 37 7.71 -20.72 -14.77
CA ASP A 37 8.66 -21.28 -15.73
C ASP A 37 10.10 -20.83 -15.44
N ASN A 38 10.28 -19.57 -15.06
CA ASN A 38 11.59 -19.05 -14.66
C ASN A 38 12.11 -19.76 -13.41
N LEU A 39 11.29 -19.91 -12.36
CA LEU A 39 11.69 -20.64 -11.17
C LEU A 39 11.98 -22.12 -11.48
N ARG A 40 11.22 -22.75 -12.38
CA ARG A 40 11.50 -24.12 -12.85
C ARG A 40 12.88 -24.23 -13.48
N LYS A 41 13.25 -23.28 -14.34
CA LYS A 41 14.57 -23.22 -14.96
C LYS A 41 15.67 -23.04 -13.91
N GLU A 42 15.51 -22.14 -12.96
CA GLU A 42 16.48 -21.96 -11.86
C GLU A 42 16.69 -23.25 -11.07
N LEU A 43 15.60 -23.94 -10.69
CA LEU A 43 15.68 -25.21 -9.98
C LEU A 43 16.44 -26.27 -10.78
N SER A 44 16.21 -26.35 -12.09
CA SER A 44 16.86 -27.35 -12.95
C SER A 44 18.39 -27.20 -13.05
N LYS A 45 18.91 -26.00 -12.78
CA LYS A 45 20.35 -25.70 -12.84
C LYS A 45 21.08 -25.99 -11.52
N ILE A 46 20.35 -26.17 -10.42
CA ILE A 46 20.95 -26.46 -9.11
C ILE A 46 21.60 -27.85 -9.14
N ASN A 47 22.86 -27.93 -8.73
CA ASN A 47 23.57 -29.20 -8.59
C ASN A 47 22.87 -30.10 -7.55
N SER A 48 22.20 -31.15 -8.03
CA SER A 48 21.45 -32.10 -7.20
C SER A 48 22.31 -32.88 -6.20
N LYS A 49 23.64 -32.95 -6.42
CA LYS A 49 24.60 -33.60 -5.51
C LYS A 49 25.13 -32.65 -4.42
N SER A 50 24.75 -31.38 -4.44
CA SER A 50 25.20 -30.41 -3.44
C SER A 50 24.56 -30.65 -2.07
N ILE A 51 25.25 -30.25 -1.00
CA ILE A 51 24.70 -30.26 0.37
C ILE A 51 23.42 -29.40 0.43
N TYR A 52 23.44 -28.26 -0.28
CA TYR A 52 22.30 -27.35 -0.39
C TYR A 52 21.06 -28.08 -0.95
N ALA A 53 21.17 -28.74 -2.10
CA ALA A 53 20.06 -29.49 -2.68
C ALA A 53 19.61 -30.65 -1.78
N ALA A 54 20.55 -31.44 -1.25
CA ALA A 54 20.23 -32.63 -0.46
C ALA A 54 19.61 -32.33 0.93
N LYS A 55 19.99 -31.21 1.54
CA LYS A 55 19.56 -30.88 2.92
C LYS A 55 18.47 -29.83 2.98
N TRP A 56 18.51 -28.83 2.11
CA TRP A 56 17.63 -27.67 2.20
C TRP A 56 16.42 -27.76 1.24
N LEU A 57 16.60 -28.28 0.04
CA LEU A 57 15.48 -28.49 -0.89
C LEU A 57 14.71 -29.78 -0.56
N PRO A 58 13.43 -29.88 -0.95
CA PRO A 58 12.68 -31.12 -0.82
C PRO A 58 13.14 -32.17 -1.85
N ASP A 59 12.82 -33.44 -1.58
CA ASP A 59 13.04 -34.51 -2.56
C ASP A 59 12.28 -34.21 -3.86
N GLU A 60 12.91 -34.52 -5.00
CA GLU A 60 12.37 -34.29 -6.34
C GLU A 60 11.97 -32.82 -6.64
N TYR A 61 12.63 -31.85 -5.99
CA TYR A 61 12.32 -30.41 -6.11
C TYR A 61 12.21 -29.89 -7.56
N VAL A 62 12.95 -30.48 -8.51
CA VAL A 62 12.92 -30.12 -9.93
C VAL A 62 11.53 -30.37 -10.54
N ASN A 63 10.87 -31.45 -10.15
CA ASN A 63 9.59 -31.89 -10.73
C ASN A 63 8.39 -31.51 -9.86
N LYS A 64 8.59 -31.15 -8.59
CA LYS A 64 7.49 -30.77 -7.68
C LYS A 64 6.67 -29.60 -8.24
N PRO A 65 5.34 -29.57 -8.07
CA PRO A 65 4.51 -28.47 -8.57
C PRO A 65 4.93 -27.10 -7.99
N ILE A 66 4.89 -26.05 -8.80
CA ILE A 66 5.15 -24.67 -8.35
C ILE A 66 3.82 -23.96 -8.14
N TYR A 67 3.62 -23.42 -6.94
CA TYR A 67 2.40 -22.74 -6.55
C TYR A 67 2.61 -21.23 -6.58
N ALA A 68 1.54 -20.50 -6.88
CA ALA A 68 1.46 -19.05 -6.76
C ALA A 68 0.23 -18.70 -5.93
N PHE A 69 0.16 -17.49 -5.38
CA PHE A 69 -1.01 -17.06 -4.62
C PHE A 69 -2.25 -17.09 -5.51
N GLY A 70 -3.34 -17.63 -4.97
CA GLY A 70 -4.61 -17.76 -5.67
C GLY A 70 -5.73 -17.05 -4.91
N LYS A 71 -6.96 -17.26 -5.39
CA LYS A 71 -8.17 -16.60 -4.85
C LYS A 71 -8.31 -16.77 -3.34
N ASN A 72 -7.98 -17.95 -2.80
CA ASN A 72 -8.13 -18.22 -1.37
C ASN A 72 -7.21 -17.34 -0.50
N GLU A 73 -5.94 -17.19 -0.88
CA GLU A 73 -5.01 -16.32 -0.13
C GLU A 73 -5.33 -14.84 -0.34
N PHE A 74 -5.88 -14.45 -1.47
CA PHE A 74 -6.37 -13.07 -1.64
C PHE A 74 -7.63 -12.80 -0.82
N GLY A 75 -8.46 -13.81 -0.58
CA GLY A 75 -9.62 -13.72 0.32
C GLY A 75 -9.23 -13.32 1.74
N THR A 76 -8.15 -13.90 2.29
CA THR A 76 -7.67 -13.57 3.65
C THR A 76 -7.12 -12.15 3.76
N ILE A 77 -6.64 -11.56 2.65
CA ILE A 77 -6.23 -10.15 2.58
C ILE A 77 -7.44 -9.24 2.63
N ILE A 78 -8.50 -9.56 1.87
CA ILE A 78 -9.74 -8.76 1.89
C ILE A 78 -10.41 -8.84 3.26
N GLU A 79 -10.48 -10.03 3.86
CA GLU A 79 -10.93 -10.19 5.24
C GLU A 79 -10.16 -9.27 6.18
N SER A 80 -8.83 -9.28 6.09
CA SER A 80 -7.98 -8.38 6.88
C SER A 80 -8.28 -6.92 6.62
N SER A 81 -8.46 -6.55 5.35
CA SER A 81 -8.76 -5.17 4.93
C SER A 81 -10.09 -4.72 5.51
N ILE A 82 -11.11 -5.59 5.53
CA ILE A 82 -12.39 -5.35 6.16
C ILE A 82 -12.23 -5.20 7.68
N GLN A 83 -11.41 -6.01 8.35
CA GLN A 83 -11.21 -5.91 9.80
C GLN A 83 -10.46 -4.64 10.22
N TYR A 84 -9.31 -4.37 9.61
CA TYR A 84 -8.38 -3.33 10.04
C TYR A 84 -8.59 -1.97 9.35
N LYS A 85 -9.25 -1.92 8.19
CA LYS A 85 -9.52 -0.67 7.45
C LYS A 85 -11.03 -0.39 7.29
N ARG A 86 -11.88 -0.97 8.16
CA ARG A 86 -13.36 -0.81 8.12
C ARG A 86 -13.81 0.63 8.05
N ASP A 87 -13.22 1.51 8.86
CA ASP A 87 -13.64 2.91 8.94
C ASP A 87 -13.46 3.62 7.59
N LYS A 88 -12.43 3.22 6.84
CA LYS A 88 -12.16 3.74 5.50
C LYS A 88 -13.15 3.19 4.48
N ILE A 89 -13.52 1.90 4.57
CA ILE A 89 -14.58 1.30 3.75
C ILE A 89 -15.91 2.01 4.01
N ILE A 90 -16.32 2.15 5.28
CA ILE A 90 -17.56 2.81 5.69
C ILE A 90 -17.55 4.27 5.21
N SER A 91 -16.44 4.99 5.40
CA SER A 91 -16.32 6.38 4.93
C SER A 91 -16.47 6.50 3.42
N ARG A 92 -15.85 5.60 2.64
CA ARG A 92 -15.99 5.59 1.17
C ARG A 92 -17.41 5.26 0.72
N LEU A 93 -18.08 4.30 1.37
CA LEU A 93 -19.46 3.91 1.07
C LEU A 93 -20.48 4.98 1.51
N ASN A 94 -20.23 5.68 2.61
CA ASN A 94 -21.08 6.80 3.03
C ASN A 94 -20.92 8.02 2.11
N ASN A 95 -19.74 8.18 1.49
CA ASN A 95 -19.46 9.21 0.49
C ASN A 95 -19.52 8.66 -0.95
N PHE A 96 -20.45 7.72 -1.20
CA PHE A 96 -20.52 6.99 -2.49
C PHE A 96 -20.65 7.91 -3.70
N ASP A 97 -21.39 9.02 -3.59
CA ASP A 97 -21.54 9.94 -4.72
C ASP A 97 -20.21 10.58 -5.14
N SER A 98 -19.37 10.99 -4.17
CA SER A 98 -18.03 11.51 -4.47
C SER A 98 -17.12 10.44 -5.07
N LEU A 99 -17.24 9.19 -4.60
CA LEU A 99 -16.52 8.05 -5.15
C LEU A 99 -16.93 7.79 -6.62
N PHE A 100 -18.22 7.89 -6.92
CA PHE A 100 -18.75 7.67 -8.26
C PHE A 100 -18.35 8.80 -9.22
N GLU A 101 -18.36 10.06 -8.77
CA GLU A 101 -17.84 11.20 -9.54
C GLU A 101 -16.33 11.05 -9.85
N GLN A 102 -15.54 10.51 -8.91
CA GLN A 102 -14.13 10.17 -9.17
C GLN A 102 -14.02 9.09 -10.26
N ALA A 103 -14.92 8.11 -10.28
CA ALA A 103 -14.97 7.09 -11.32
C ALA A 103 -15.35 7.66 -12.69
N ILE A 104 -16.34 8.55 -12.77
CA ILE A 104 -16.73 9.26 -14.01
C ILE A 104 -15.51 9.99 -14.59
N LYS A 105 -14.84 10.80 -13.77
CA LYS A 105 -13.64 11.54 -14.18
C LYS A 105 -12.49 10.61 -14.60
N SER A 106 -12.33 9.48 -13.91
CA SER A 106 -11.29 8.49 -14.23
C SER A 106 -11.50 7.78 -15.56
N LEU A 107 -12.75 7.61 -15.99
CA LEU A 107 -13.11 6.92 -17.23
C LEU A 107 -13.37 7.89 -18.39
N ASP A 108 -13.28 9.20 -18.14
CA ASP A 108 -13.55 10.27 -19.11
C ASP A 108 -14.96 10.17 -19.74
N ILE A 109 -15.95 9.84 -18.91
CA ILE A 109 -17.34 9.69 -19.36
C ILE A 109 -18.06 11.04 -19.24
N ASP A 110 -18.75 11.46 -20.30
CA ASP A 110 -19.64 12.61 -20.24
C ASP A 110 -20.90 12.26 -19.43
N LYS A 111 -21.11 13.01 -18.34
CA LYS A 111 -22.23 12.83 -17.42
C LYS A 111 -23.58 13.00 -18.11
N THR A 112 -23.68 13.81 -19.15
CA THR A 112 -24.94 14.04 -19.89
C THR A 112 -25.42 12.77 -20.60
N ILE A 113 -24.50 11.88 -21.00
CA ILE A 113 -24.85 10.56 -21.59
C ILE A 113 -25.53 9.68 -20.55
N ILE A 114 -25.01 9.68 -19.32
CA ILE A 114 -25.58 8.91 -18.21
C ILE A 114 -26.99 9.42 -17.89
N GLU A 115 -27.14 10.74 -17.75
CA GLU A 115 -28.41 11.39 -17.41
C GLU A 115 -29.50 11.14 -18.47
N SER A 116 -29.15 11.29 -19.75
CA SER A 116 -30.08 11.07 -20.87
C SER A 116 -30.53 9.62 -20.97
N LYS A 117 -29.60 8.66 -21.00
CA LYS A 117 -29.92 7.23 -21.05
C LYS A 117 -30.68 6.76 -19.79
N TYR A 118 -30.39 7.33 -18.64
CA TYR A 118 -31.11 7.05 -17.39
C TYR A 118 -32.57 7.50 -17.48
N TYR A 119 -32.81 8.71 -17.99
CA TYR A 119 -34.16 9.22 -18.20
C TYR A 119 -34.94 8.37 -19.21
N GLU A 120 -34.31 7.98 -20.33
CA GLU A 120 -34.93 7.10 -21.33
C GLU A 120 -35.36 5.75 -20.75
N LEU A 121 -34.56 5.15 -19.86
CA LEU A 121 -34.88 3.86 -19.26
C LEU A 121 -35.92 3.95 -18.13
N THR A 122 -35.85 5.00 -17.30
CA THR A 122 -36.61 5.06 -16.03
C THR A 122 -37.74 6.09 -16.02
N ASN A 123 -37.83 6.96 -17.03
CA ASN A 123 -38.69 8.16 -17.07
C ASN A 123 -38.50 9.12 -15.87
N ASN A 124 -37.36 9.07 -15.20
CA ASN A 124 -37.01 9.94 -14.08
C ASN A 124 -35.60 10.49 -14.27
N ASN A 125 -35.29 11.67 -13.73
CA ASN A 125 -33.91 12.13 -13.70
C ASN A 125 -33.13 11.36 -12.62
N ILE A 126 -31.81 11.28 -12.79
CA ILE A 126 -30.96 10.70 -11.76
C ILE A 126 -31.06 11.55 -10.48
N GLY A 127 -31.36 10.90 -9.35
CA GLY A 127 -31.60 11.58 -8.06
C GLY A 127 -33.05 11.89 -7.75
N ASP A 128 -33.98 11.79 -8.71
CA ASP A 128 -35.43 11.96 -8.43
C ASP A 128 -35.98 10.82 -7.56
N VAL A 129 -35.37 9.63 -7.65
CA VAL A 129 -35.71 8.44 -6.87
C VAL A 129 -34.56 8.10 -5.93
N LEU A 130 -34.84 8.14 -4.62
CA LEU A 130 -33.90 7.77 -3.56
C LEU A 130 -34.46 6.63 -2.70
N TYR A 131 -33.58 5.76 -2.22
CA TYR A 131 -33.96 4.61 -1.39
C TYR A 131 -33.80 4.86 0.13
N THR A 132 -33.44 6.08 0.55
CA THR A 132 -33.24 6.53 1.95
C THR A 132 -34.25 6.00 2.96
N HIS A 133 -35.54 6.03 2.62
CA HIS A 133 -36.60 5.62 3.54
C HIS A 133 -37.09 4.20 3.31
N ASN A 134 -36.79 3.63 2.13
CA ASN A 134 -37.21 2.31 1.71
C ASN A 134 -36.26 1.21 2.19
N ILE A 135 -34.97 1.54 2.33
CA ILE A 135 -33.94 0.63 2.80
C ILE A 135 -33.26 1.24 4.02
N LYS A 136 -33.29 0.52 5.15
CA LYS A 136 -32.61 0.92 6.39
C LYS A 136 -31.82 -0.25 6.92
N LEU A 137 -30.58 0.01 7.34
CA LEU A 137 -29.81 -0.98 8.06
C LEU A 137 -30.42 -1.15 9.47
N ASN A 138 -30.31 -2.35 10.04
CA ASN A 138 -30.72 -2.58 11.42
C ASN A 138 -29.88 -1.67 12.36
N PRO A 139 -30.50 -0.90 13.27
CA PRO A 139 -29.80 -0.06 14.24
C PRO A 139 -28.72 -0.76 15.07
N ILE A 140 -28.85 -2.08 15.27
CA ILE A 140 -27.83 -2.91 15.95
C ILE A 140 -26.50 -2.90 15.19
N LEU A 141 -26.54 -2.84 13.85
CA LEU A 141 -25.35 -2.76 13.01
C LEU A 141 -24.86 -1.31 12.89
N SER A 142 -25.76 -0.38 12.57
CA SER A 142 -25.43 1.04 12.47
C SER A 142 -26.68 1.90 12.27
N ASN A 143 -26.63 3.13 12.80
CA ASN A 143 -27.60 4.20 12.52
C ASN A 143 -27.06 5.27 11.54
N SER A 144 -25.81 5.16 11.09
CA SER A 144 -25.09 6.22 10.36
C SER A 144 -24.75 5.84 8.92
N VAL A 145 -25.53 4.94 8.32
CA VAL A 145 -25.34 4.51 6.92
C VAL A 145 -26.04 5.48 6.00
N THR A 146 -25.28 6.10 5.08
CA THR A 146 -25.80 7.05 4.08
C THR A 146 -25.71 6.50 2.66
N LEU A 147 -25.26 5.25 2.47
CA LEU A 147 -25.19 4.62 1.14
C LEU A 147 -26.55 4.62 0.42
N PHE A 148 -27.66 4.47 1.14
CA PHE A 148 -29.00 4.49 0.57
C PHE A 148 -29.53 5.91 0.30
N ASP A 149 -28.82 6.94 0.76
CA ASP A 149 -29.07 8.35 0.46
C ASP A 149 -28.33 8.81 -0.79
N SER A 150 -27.37 8.00 -1.27
CA SER A 150 -26.60 8.30 -2.48
C SER A 150 -27.50 8.33 -3.70
N ILE A 151 -27.32 9.40 -4.50
CA ILE A 151 -27.97 9.60 -5.79
C ILE A 151 -27.59 8.45 -6.74
N TYR A 152 -26.29 8.15 -6.84
CA TYR A 152 -25.80 7.15 -7.78
C TYR A 152 -26.11 5.73 -7.35
N TYR A 153 -25.98 5.40 -6.06
CA TYR A 153 -26.32 4.06 -5.60
C TYR A 153 -27.83 3.78 -5.73
N SER A 154 -28.68 4.76 -5.41
CA SER A 154 -30.13 4.67 -5.65
C SER A 154 -30.44 4.50 -7.14
N GLY A 155 -29.76 5.24 -8.03
CA GLY A 155 -29.88 5.10 -9.47
C GLY A 155 -29.50 3.69 -9.97
N ILE A 156 -28.41 3.11 -9.45
CA ILE A 156 -28.01 1.73 -9.74
C ILE A 156 -29.13 0.74 -9.37
N LEU A 157 -29.74 0.89 -8.19
CA LEU A 157 -30.84 0.04 -7.74
C LEU A 157 -32.06 0.17 -8.66
N GLU A 158 -32.39 1.38 -9.09
CA GLU A 158 -33.54 1.61 -9.98
C GLU A 158 -33.30 1.00 -11.37
N VAL A 159 -32.08 1.06 -11.91
CA VAL A 159 -31.73 0.38 -13.17
C VAL A 159 -31.82 -1.15 -13.01
N ILE A 160 -31.33 -1.71 -11.91
CA ILE A 160 -31.41 -3.16 -11.63
C ILE A 160 -32.87 -3.63 -11.55
N LYS A 161 -33.75 -2.80 -10.99
CA LYS A 161 -35.17 -3.09 -10.85
C LYS A 161 -35.90 -3.08 -12.20
N ASN A 162 -35.52 -2.18 -13.11
CA ASN A 162 -36.22 -1.96 -14.38
C ASN A 162 -35.59 -2.70 -15.58
N ASN A 163 -34.36 -3.19 -15.46
CA ASN A 163 -33.67 -3.92 -16.53
C ASN A 163 -33.38 -5.39 -16.11
N LYS A 164 -33.68 -6.36 -16.99
CA LYS A 164 -33.41 -7.78 -16.73
C LYS A 164 -31.97 -8.18 -17.06
N ASP A 165 -31.35 -7.53 -18.04
CA ASP A 165 -29.99 -7.84 -18.50
C ASP A 165 -28.97 -6.97 -17.75
N CYS A 166 -28.92 -7.12 -16.42
CA CYS A 166 -28.07 -6.31 -15.54
C CYS A 166 -27.28 -7.14 -14.52
N ASP A 167 -26.99 -8.40 -14.82
CA ASP A 167 -26.38 -9.33 -13.87
C ASP A 167 -25.02 -8.85 -13.34
N ASP A 168 -24.17 -8.28 -14.20
CA ASP A 168 -22.89 -7.72 -13.76
C ASP A 168 -23.09 -6.52 -12.81
N LEU A 169 -23.97 -5.58 -13.19
CA LEU A 169 -24.30 -4.42 -12.35
C LEU A 169 -24.84 -4.86 -10.98
N ARG A 170 -25.68 -5.89 -10.97
CA ARG A 170 -26.23 -6.50 -9.75
C ARG A 170 -25.14 -7.12 -8.88
N GLN A 171 -24.13 -7.75 -9.48
CA GLN A 171 -22.99 -8.28 -8.73
C GLN A 171 -22.19 -7.16 -8.06
N TYR A 172 -21.90 -6.04 -8.75
CA TYR A 172 -21.23 -4.90 -8.13
C TYR A 172 -22.06 -4.23 -7.04
N ALA A 173 -23.37 -4.02 -7.27
CA ALA A 173 -24.28 -3.49 -6.26
C ALA A 173 -24.32 -4.36 -5.01
N THR A 174 -24.32 -5.69 -5.19
CA THR A 174 -24.24 -6.69 -4.11
C THR A 174 -22.89 -6.63 -3.39
N ALA A 175 -21.78 -6.46 -4.11
CA ALA A 175 -20.45 -6.34 -3.52
C ALA A 175 -20.35 -5.14 -2.57
N PHE A 176 -20.92 -3.98 -2.93
CA PHE A 176 -20.97 -2.81 -2.03
C PHE A 176 -21.77 -3.10 -0.75
N LEU A 177 -22.90 -3.81 -0.85
CA LEU A 177 -23.68 -4.21 0.33
C LEU A 177 -22.92 -5.21 1.20
N GLN A 178 -22.27 -6.20 0.61
CA GLN A 178 -21.45 -7.15 1.35
C GLN A 178 -20.31 -6.45 2.10
N LEU A 179 -19.66 -5.48 1.48
CA LEU A 179 -18.62 -4.67 2.14
C LEU A 179 -19.18 -3.84 3.29
N LEU A 180 -20.34 -3.20 3.10
CA LEU A 180 -21.00 -2.41 4.13
C LEU A 180 -21.38 -3.27 5.34
N VAL A 181 -22.05 -4.40 5.08
CA VAL A 181 -22.49 -5.36 6.12
C VAL A 181 -21.28 -5.99 6.79
N GLY A 182 -20.22 -6.31 6.04
CA GLY A 182 -18.98 -6.83 6.58
C GLY A 182 -18.28 -5.89 7.54
N ALA A 183 -18.16 -4.62 7.15
CA ALA A 183 -17.49 -3.60 7.95
C ALA A 183 -18.25 -3.31 9.27
N HIS A 184 -19.58 -3.15 9.21
CA HIS A 184 -20.40 -2.95 10.42
C HIS A 184 -20.58 -4.22 11.26
N GLY A 185 -20.73 -5.38 10.61
CA GLY A 185 -20.84 -6.66 11.30
C GLY A 185 -19.60 -6.98 12.11
N HIS A 186 -18.40 -6.67 11.59
CA HIS A 186 -17.16 -6.90 12.32
C HIS A 186 -17.11 -6.10 13.62
N GLU A 187 -17.55 -4.83 13.61
CA GLU A 187 -17.65 -4.01 14.82
C GLU A 187 -18.59 -4.63 15.85
N LEU A 188 -19.76 -5.11 15.42
CA LEU A 188 -20.70 -5.79 16.30
C LEU A 188 -20.10 -7.06 16.92
N VAL A 189 -19.44 -7.90 16.10
CA VAL A 189 -18.78 -9.13 16.61
C VAL A 189 -17.62 -8.80 17.54
N LYS A 190 -16.87 -7.74 17.25
CA LYS A 190 -15.80 -7.26 18.13
C LYS A 190 -16.38 -6.83 19.48
N GLN A 191 -17.43 -6.03 19.50
CA GLN A 191 -18.13 -5.63 20.74
C GLN A 191 -18.69 -6.84 21.48
N LEU A 192 -19.33 -7.79 20.80
CA LEU A 192 -19.83 -9.02 21.43
C LEU A 192 -18.72 -9.86 22.07
N ASN A 193 -17.52 -9.85 21.47
CA ASN A 193 -16.38 -10.57 22.03
C ASN A 193 -15.71 -9.78 23.17
N GLU A 194 -15.48 -8.48 23.03
CA GLU A 194 -14.79 -7.66 24.05
C GLU A 194 -15.67 -7.28 25.25
N GLU A 195 -16.97 -7.08 25.02
CA GLU A 195 -17.95 -6.60 26.01
C GLU A 195 -19.02 -7.66 26.30
N LEU A 196 -18.68 -8.94 26.17
CA LEU A 196 -19.62 -10.05 26.42
C LEU A 196 -20.27 -9.96 27.81
N PHE A 197 -19.49 -9.51 28.79
CA PHE A 197 -19.93 -9.21 30.14
C PHE A 197 -19.54 -7.77 30.47
N THR A 198 -20.50 -6.97 30.95
CA THR A 198 -20.24 -5.59 31.39
C THR A 198 -19.45 -5.52 32.71
N ASN A 199 -19.37 -6.64 33.44
CA ASN A 199 -18.55 -6.82 34.62
C ASN A 199 -18.31 -8.33 34.85
N SER A 200 -17.05 -8.74 35.06
CA SER A 200 -16.66 -10.11 35.40
C SER A 200 -15.54 -10.10 36.45
N PRO A 201 -15.53 -11.00 37.45
CA PRO A 201 -14.45 -11.06 38.43
C PRO A 201 -13.12 -11.53 37.81
N ASP A 202 -12.04 -10.77 37.98
CA ASP A 202 -10.69 -11.08 37.46
C ASP A 202 -10.11 -12.42 37.97
N ASN A 203 -10.65 -12.94 39.08
CA ASN A 203 -10.17 -14.17 39.71
C ASN A 203 -10.89 -15.44 39.24
N LEU A 204 -11.72 -15.37 38.19
CA LEU A 204 -12.45 -16.50 37.63
C LEU A 204 -12.00 -16.78 36.17
N PRO A 205 -11.01 -17.66 35.95
CA PRO A 205 -10.46 -17.97 34.63
C PRO A 205 -11.47 -18.58 33.64
N ILE A 206 -12.63 -19.06 34.11
CA ILE A 206 -13.68 -19.63 33.26
C ILE A 206 -14.21 -18.63 32.22
N PHE A 207 -14.11 -17.33 32.48
CA PHE A 207 -14.54 -16.31 31.54
C PHE A 207 -13.54 -16.12 30.39
N ASP A 208 -12.25 -16.40 30.62
CA ASP A 208 -11.19 -16.27 29.60
C ASP A 208 -11.45 -17.20 28.39
N ASP A 209 -12.01 -18.38 28.63
CA ASP A 209 -12.30 -19.39 27.60
C ASP A 209 -13.53 -19.07 26.73
N ILE A 210 -14.31 -18.04 27.08
CA ILE A 210 -15.55 -17.65 26.40
C ILE A 210 -15.32 -16.47 25.42
N PHE A 211 -14.24 -15.70 25.61
CA PHE A 211 -13.87 -14.63 24.68
C PHE A 211 -13.54 -15.19 23.29
N GLY A 212 -14.11 -14.59 22.24
CA GLY A 212 -13.86 -15.02 20.85
C GLY A 212 -14.79 -16.11 20.32
N MET A 213 -15.88 -16.42 21.02
CA MET A 213 -16.93 -17.35 20.57
C MET A 213 -17.66 -16.86 19.31
N PHE A 214 -17.82 -15.56 19.13
CA PHE A 214 -18.49 -15.01 17.96
C PHE A 214 -17.50 -14.79 16.83
N ARG A 215 -17.81 -15.33 15.65
CA ARG A 215 -17.01 -15.15 14.43
C ARG A 215 -17.91 -14.82 13.25
N LEU A 216 -17.45 -13.91 12.40
CA LEU A 216 -18.03 -13.68 11.09
C LEU A 216 -17.34 -14.58 10.07
N GLU A 217 -18.14 -15.27 9.27
CA GLU A 217 -17.65 -16.05 8.13
C GLU A 217 -17.30 -15.12 6.96
N PHE A 218 -16.12 -14.50 7.03
CA PHE A 218 -15.63 -13.56 6.00
C PHE A 218 -15.41 -14.22 4.63
N ASN A 219 -15.29 -15.55 4.58
CA ASN A 219 -15.26 -16.30 3.33
C ASN A 219 -16.51 -16.06 2.45
N GLN A 220 -17.62 -15.59 3.03
CA GLN A 220 -18.81 -15.17 2.29
C GLN A 220 -18.91 -13.65 2.13
N VAL A 221 -18.41 -12.89 3.09
CA VAL A 221 -18.48 -11.41 3.12
C VAL A 221 -17.28 -10.83 2.36
N GLY A 222 -17.51 -10.41 1.11
CA GLY A 222 -16.47 -9.80 0.27
C GLY A 222 -15.89 -10.74 -0.78
N ALA A 223 -16.32 -12.02 -0.83
CA ALA A 223 -15.94 -12.95 -1.89
C ALA A 223 -16.38 -12.48 -3.28
N VAL A 224 -17.57 -11.86 -3.38
CA VAL A 224 -18.03 -11.27 -4.65
C VAL A 224 -17.15 -10.08 -5.03
N ALA A 225 -16.84 -9.20 -4.08
CA ALA A 225 -15.94 -8.08 -4.33
C ALA A 225 -14.55 -8.56 -4.78
N LEU A 226 -14.00 -9.61 -4.15
CA LEU A 226 -12.74 -10.22 -4.54
C LEU A 226 -12.79 -10.76 -5.98
N ASP A 227 -13.82 -11.52 -6.30
CA ASP A 227 -13.96 -12.17 -7.60
C ASP A 227 -14.06 -11.11 -8.71
N LEU A 228 -14.85 -10.06 -8.48
CA LEU A 228 -14.97 -8.92 -9.39
C LEU A 228 -13.65 -8.16 -9.56
N LEU A 229 -12.88 -7.96 -8.49
CA LEU A 229 -11.58 -7.28 -8.57
C LEU A 229 -10.53 -8.10 -9.32
N LEU A 230 -10.49 -9.42 -9.08
CA LEU A 230 -9.49 -10.31 -9.69
C LEU A 230 -9.83 -10.66 -11.14
N ASN A 231 -11.12 -10.78 -11.48
CA ASN A 231 -11.57 -11.12 -12.82
C ASN A 231 -11.62 -9.87 -13.73
N HIS A 232 -10.46 -9.25 -13.98
CA HIS A 232 -10.35 -8.00 -14.74
C HIS A 232 -10.72 -8.11 -16.24
N LYS A 233 -10.94 -9.32 -16.78
CA LYS A 233 -11.05 -9.56 -18.22
C LYS A 233 -12.33 -9.02 -18.88
N LYS A 234 -13.32 -8.61 -18.10
CA LYS A 234 -14.55 -8.04 -18.64
C LYS A 234 -14.37 -6.53 -18.79
N GLU A 235 -14.17 -6.10 -20.03
CA GLU A 235 -14.30 -4.71 -20.45
C GLU A 235 -15.77 -4.43 -20.75
N PHE A 236 -16.21 -3.22 -20.42
CA PHE A 236 -17.58 -2.78 -20.63
C PHE A 236 -17.52 -1.60 -21.59
N GLU A 237 -18.43 -1.59 -22.56
CA GLU A 237 -18.57 -0.48 -23.50
C GLU A 237 -18.98 0.78 -22.71
N ILE A 238 -18.30 1.88 -22.98
CA ILE A 238 -18.53 3.18 -22.32
C ILE A 238 -18.75 4.32 -23.32
N ASP A 239 -18.83 4.00 -24.61
CA ASP A 239 -19.08 4.99 -25.65
C ASP A 239 -20.55 5.41 -25.71
N GLU A 240 -20.87 6.37 -26.59
CA GLU A 240 -22.22 6.91 -26.76
C GLU A 240 -23.27 5.84 -27.15
N ASN A 241 -22.84 4.74 -27.79
CA ASN A 241 -23.72 3.65 -28.22
C ASN A 241 -23.93 2.61 -27.11
N ALA A 242 -23.08 2.58 -26.09
CA ALA A 242 -23.18 1.64 -24.98
C ALA A 242 -24.53 1.74 -24.27
N GLU A 243 -25.07 0.59 -23.85
CA GLU A 243 -26.25 0.56 -23.01
C GLU A 243 -25.97 1.14 -21.62
N LEU A 244 -26.96 1.77 -21.00
CA LEU A 244 -26.80 2.38 -19.67
C LEU A 244 -26.24 1.39 -18.63
N HIS A 245 -26.70 0.15 -18.66
CA HIS A 245 -26.27 -0.86 -17.71
C HIS A 245 -24.78 -1.20 -17.89
N CYS A 246 -24.22 -1.15 -19.10
CA CYS A 246 -22.78 -1.31 -19.36
C CYS A 246 -21.98 -0.15 -18.77
N ILE A 247 -22.42 1.10 -19.02
CA ILE A 247 -21.76 2.31 -18.51
C ILE A 247 -21.76 2.31 -16.98
N LEU A 248 -22.91 2.03 -16.35
CA LEU A 248 -23.02 1.94 -14.89
C LEU A 248 -22.19 0.79 -14.32
N THR A 249 -22.06 -0.32 -15.04
CA THR A 249 -21.20 -1.43 -14.61
C THR A 249 -19.73 -1.05 -14.66
N ALA A 250 -19.28 -0.32 -15.69
CA ALA A 250 -17.92 0.21 -15.78
C ALA A 250 -17.62 1.16 -14.61
N LEU A 251 -18.55 2.06 -14.30
CA LEU A 251 -18.44 3.01 -13.19
C LEU A 251 -18.46 2.32 -11.82
N ALA A 252 -19.30 1.30 -11.64
CA ALA A 252 -19.34 0.48 -10.42
C ALA A 252 -18.05 -0.32 -10.25
N LYS A 253 -17.50 -0.90 -11.33
CA LYS A 253 -16.18 -1.55 -11.34
C LYS A 253 -15.10 -0.58 -10.89
N LYS A 254 -15.04 0.62 -11.48
CA LYS A 254 -14.05 1.64 -11.13
C LYS A 254 -14.21 2.13 -9.68
N SER A 255 -15.43 2.32 -9.22
CA SER A 255 -15.73 2.69 -7.83
C SER A 255 -15.26 1.63 -6.84
N LEU A 256 -15.47 0.34 -7.16
CA LEU A 256 -14.94 -0.77 -6.37
C LEU A 256 -13.41 -0.74 -6.32
N GLU A 257 -12.74 -0.56 -7.45
CA GLU A 257 -11.27 -0.40 -7.48
C GLU A 257 -10.80 0.75 -6.60
N LEU A 258 -11.44 1.92 -6.68
CA LEU A 258 -11.10 3.09 -5.87
C LEU A 258 -11.24 2.83 -4.36
N ILE A 259 -12.22 2.03 -3.93
CA ILE A 259 -12.32 1.57 -2.53
C ILE A 259 -11.10 0.71 -2.18
N PHE A 260 -10.77 -0.28 -3.01
CA PHE A 260 -9.72 -1.26 -2.71
C PHE A 260 -8.29 -0.74 -2.85
N ILE A 261 -8.03 0.27 -3.67
CA ILE A 261 -6.75 1.01 -3.67
C ILE A 261 -6.45 1.50 -2.26
N ASP A 262 -7.47 1.90 -1.53
CA ASP A 262 -7.31 2.53 -0.24
C ASP A 262 -7.23 1.55 0.94
N VAL A 263 -7.70 0.32 0.74
CA VAL A 263 -7.91 -0.65 1.83
C VAL A 263 -7.11 -1.94 1.67
N LEU A 264 -6.71 -2.33 0.46
CA LEU A 264 -5.91 -3.53 0.26
C LEU A 264 -4.53 -3.35 0.86
N ASP A 265 -4.19 -4.31 1.69
CA ASP A 265 -2.89 -4.36 2.33
C ASP A 265 -2.18 -5.68 2.03
N TYR A 266 -1.26 -5.64 1.07
CA TYR A 266 -0.42 -6.78 0.74
C TYR A 266 0.72 -7.00 1.74
N GLN A 267 0.89 -6.11 2.73
CA GLN A 267 1.85 -6.27 3.83
C GLN A 267 1.59 -7.55 4.60
N LYS A 268 0.33 -7.86 4.92
CA LYS A 268 -0.04 -9.08 5.64
C LYS A 268 0.43 -10.34 4.91
N LEU A 269 0.34 -10.34 3.57
CA LEU A 269 0.81 -11.46 2.77
C LEU A 269 2.31 -11.68 2.98
N ILE A 270 3.11 -10.61 2.91
CA ILE A 270 4.55 -10.68 3.16
C ILE A 270 4.82 -11.09 4.60
N ASP A 271 4.21 -10.45 5.59
CA ASP A 271 4.42 -10.71 7.01
C ASP A 271 4.14 -12.19 7.37
N GLU A 272 3.06 -12.76 6.85
CA GLU A 272 2.68 -14.15 7.13
C GLU A 272 3.53 -15.18 6.36
N HIS A 273 4.00 -14.82 5.16
CA HIS A 273 4.61 -15.79 4.23
C HIS A 273 6.13 -15.70 4.12
N PHE A 274 6.75 -14.57 4.49
CA PHE A 274 8.19 -14.37 4.32
C PHE A 274 9.00 -15.48 5.00
N ARG A 275 8.57 -15.92 6.19
CA ARG A 275 9.22 -17.01 6.95
C ARG A 275 9.30 -18.34 6.18
N TYR A 276 8.43 -18.57 5.19
CA TYR A 276 8.47 -19.82 4.43
C TYR A 276 9.60 -19.87 3.41
N LEU A 277 10.24 -18.72 3.10
CA LEU A 277 11.48 -18.71 2.31
C LEU A 277 12.59 -19.56 2.96
N PHE A 278 12.58 -19.71 4.29
CA PHE A 278 13.55 -20.53 5.03
C PHE A 278 13.25 -22.03 5.02
N ALA A 279 12.04 -22.43 4.62
CA ALA A 279 11.53 -23.79 4.85
C ALA A 279 11.06 -24.52 3.56
N PRO A 280 11.80 -24.50 2.44
CA PRO A 280 11.34 -25.15 1.21
C PRO A 280 11.17 -26.67 1.35
N LYS A 281 11.94 -27.32 2.22
CA LYS A 281 11.86 -28.77 2.45
C LYS A 281 10.52 -29.22 3.01
N THR A 282 9.97 -28.47 3.97
CA THR A 282 8.73 -28.83 4.68
C THR A 282 7.50 -28.10 4.14
N GLU A 283 7.68 -26.88 3.61
CA GLU A 283 6.59 -25.96 3.24
C GLU A 283 6.71 -25.49 1.78
N TRP A 284 6.97 -26.43 0.86
CA TRP A 284 7.24 -26.15 -0.56
C TRP A 284 6.20 -25.27 -1.26
N ALA A 285 4.91 -25.50 -1.00
CA ALA A 285 3.85 -24.72 -1.62
C ALA A 285 3.89 -23.24 -1.17
N LYS A 286 4.12 -22.99 0.12
CA LYS A 286 4.20 -21.62 0.65
C LYS A 286 5.50 -20.94 0.24
N PHE A 287 6.61 -21.69 0.20
CA PHE A 287 7.89 -21.24 -0.33
C PHE A 287 7.75 -20.74 -1.78
N THR A 288 7.20 -21.57 -2.68
CA THR A 288 7.05 -21.20 -4.09
C THR A 288 6.09 -20.04 -4.29
N LYS A 289 4.98 -19.97 -3.53
CA LYS A 289 4.06 -18.81 -3.55
C LYS A 289 4.79 -17.50 -3.27
N MET A 290 5.58 -17.46 -2.20
CA MET A 290 6.32 -16.27 -1.80
C MET A 290 7.43 -15.91 -2.81
N ALA A 291 8.17 -16.91 -3.30
CA ALA A 291 9.19 -16.73 -4.33
C ALA A 291 8.62 -16.07 -5.59
N ILE A 292 7.50 -16.60 -6.10
CA ILE A 292 6.82 -16.07 -7.29
C ILE A 292 6.31 -14.66 -7.02
N PHE A 293 5.68 -14.41 -5.87
CA PHE A 293 5.16 -13.09 -5.51
C PHE A 293 6.25 -12.00 -5.51
N LEU A 294 7.41 -12.29 -4.93
CA LEU A 294 8.52 -11.34 -4.87
C LEU A 294 9.08 -10.99 -6.26
N GLU A 295 9.17 -11.97 -7.16
CA GLU A 295 9.59 -11.73 -8.55
C GLU A 295 8.57 -10.88 -9.31
N ILE A 296 7.27 -11.16 -9.16
CA ILE A 296 6.21 -10.34 -9.76
C ILE A 296 6.26 -8.90 -9.21
N ALA A 297 6.39 -8.74 -7.89
CA ALA A 297 6.48 -7.44 -7.25
C ALA A 297 7.65 -6.63 -7.79
N ARG A 298 8.83 -7.25 -7.88
CA ARG A 298 10.04 -6.62 -8.45
C ARG A 298 9.83 -6.17 -9.89
N ASP A 299 9.33 -7.06 -10.74
CA ASP A 299 9.13 -6.76 -12.16
C ASP A 299 8.11 -5.65 -12.36
N TYR A 300 7.03 -5.65 -11.58
CA TYR A 300 6.05 -4.57 -11.61
C TYR A 300 6.70 -3.23 -11.26
N ILE A 301 7.48 -3.16 -10.19
CA ILE A 301 8.18 -1.92 -9.79
C ILE A 301 9.11 -1.45 -10.92
N LYS A 302 9.91 -2.36 -11.51
CA LYS A 302 10.81 -2.02 -12.63
C LYS A 302 10.05 -1.46 -13.83
N LYS A 303 8.90 -2.05 -14.19
CA LYS A 303 8.07 -1.61 -15.34
C LYS A 303 7.41 -0.25 -15.14
N LYS A 304 7.21 0.20 -13.89
CA LYS A 304 6.58 1.49 -13.58
C LYS A 304 7.55 2.67 -13.61
N VAL A 305 8.86 2.42 -13.59
CA VAL A 305 9.84 3.49 -13.79
C VAL A 305 9.69 4.04 -15.22
N PRO A 306 9.45 5.35 -15.39
CA PRO A 306 9.27 5.94 -16.72
C PRO A 306 10.49 5.71 -17.61
N ALA A 307 10.27 5.39 -18.88
CA ALA A 307 11.34 5.18 -19.85
C ALA A 307 12.13 6.47 -20.16
N ASN A 308 11.50 7.64 -20.00
CA ASN A 308 12.15 8.94 -20.12
C ASN A 308 11.88 9.79 -18.88
N ILE A 309 12.96 10.21 -18.22
CA ILE A 309 12.96 11.08 -17.05
C ILE A 309 13.40 12.50 -17.46
N ASP A 310 13.98 12.67 -18.64
CA ASP A 310 14.43 13.97 -19.14
C ASP A 310 13.24 14.94 -19.27
N GLY A 311 13.41 16.12 -18.69
CA GLY A 311 12.37 17.15 -18.66
C GLY A 311 11.31 16.96 -17.57
N LYS A 312 11.36 15.88 -16.77
CA LYS A 312 10.59 15.80 -15.52
C LYS A 312 11.34 16.47 -14.39
N ASP A 313 10.65 17.37 -13.72
CA ASP A 313 11.18 18.10 -12.57
C ASP A 313 10.49 17.63 -11.29
N GLY A 314 11.26 17.48 -10.21
CA GLY A 314 10.79 16.83 -8.98
C GLY A 314 11.81 16.93 -7.85
N TYR A 315 11.47 16.34 -6.70
CA TYR A 315 12.26 16.47 -5.47
C TYR A 315 13.72 15.99 -5.60
N TYR A 316 14.01 15.04 -6.49
CA TYR A 316 15.39 14.58 -6.70
C TYR A 316 16.20 15.54 -7.56
N ASN A 317 15.56 16.30 -8.45
CA ASN A 317 16.20 17.33 -9.28
C ASN A 317 16.58 18.54 -8.41
N ASP A 318 15.72 18.91 -7.45
CA ASP A 318 15.94 20.04 -6.54
C ASP A 318 17.25 19.91 -5.70
N LEU A 319 17.82 18.70 -5.58
CA LEU A 319 19.06 18.43 -4.86
C LEU A 319 20.31 19.05 -5.49
N ASP A 320 20.25 19.51 -6.75
CA ASP A 320 21.37 20.18 -7.41
C ASP A 320 21.87 21.41 -6.64
N THR A 321 20.97 22.06 -5.89
CA THR A 321 21.26 23.22 -5.03
C THR A 321 22.13 22.89 -3.82
N CYS A 322 22.15 21.62 -3.37
CA CYS A 322 22.73 21.26 -2.08
C CYS A 322 23.55 19.96 -2.06
N LYS A 323 23.76 19.29 -3.21
CA LYS A 323 24.38 17.97 -3.32
C LYS A 323 25.72 17.82 -2.57
N ASP A 324 26.52 18.89 -2.52
CA ASP A 324 27.82 18.89 -1.84
C ASP A 324 27.69 18.86 -0.31
N ASN A 325 26.56 19.34 0.23
CA ASN A 325 26.26 19.33 1.67
C ASN A 325 25.59 18.03 2.13
N VAL A 326 25.12 17.18 1.21
CA VAL A 326 24.44 15.92 1.55
C VAL A 326 25.46 14.88 1.99
N ILE A 327 25.33 14.35 3.21
CA ILE A 327 26.24 13.32 3.73
C ILE A 327 25.66 11.91 3.69
N ALA A 328 24.33 11.77 3.76
CA ALA A 328 23.66 10.48 3.68
C ALA A 328 22.21 10.65 3.21
N ILE A 329 21.72 9.65 2.47
CA ILE A 329 20.35 9.60 1.99
C ILE A 329 19.74 8.25 2.37
N GLY A 330 18.67 8.27 3.15
CA GLY A 330 17.82 7.11 3.35
C GLY A 330 16.64 7.12 2.38
N THR A 331 16.17 5.95 1.97
CA THR A 331 14.93 5.84 1.20
C THR A 331 14.13 4.60 1.58
N SER A 332 12.80 4.76 1.59
CA SER A 332 11.84 3.64 1.66
C SER A 332 11.38 3.17 0.28
N ASN A 333 11.79 3.84 -0.79
CA ASN A 333 11.41 3.52 -2.16
C ASN A 333 12.32 2.42 -2.71
N TYR A 334 11.79 1.60 -3.63
CA TYR A 334 12.49 0.40 -4.10
C TYR A 334 13.27 0.60 -5.40
N ASN A 335 12.89 1.58 -6.20
CA ASN A 335 13.48 1.80 -7.53
C ASN A 335 14.76 2.63 -7.44
N SER A 336 15.54 2.63 -8.53
CA SER A 336 16.83 3.32 -8.63
C SER A 336 16.70 4.75 -9.17
N LEU A 337 15.52 5.36 -9.14
CA LEU A 337 15.26 6.66 -9.79
C LEU A 337 16.14 7.76 -9.22
N LEU A 338 16.30 7.82 -7.90
CA LEU A 338 17.18 8.79 -7.26
C LEU A 338 18.63 8.67 -7.76
N SER A 339 19.17 7.45 -7.87
CA SER A 339 20.53 7.24 -8.40
C SER A 339 20.65 7.54 -9.89
N LEU A 340 19.57 7.41 -10.67
CA LEU A 340 19.55 7.76 -12.09
C LEU A 340 19.56 9.29 -12.30
N ILE A 341 18.77 10.02 -11.50
CA ILE A 341 18.69 11.49 -11.58
C ILE A 341 19.91 12.15 -10.93
N GLN A 342 20.40 11.59 -9.81
CA GLN A 342 21.55 12.11 -9.06
C GLN A 342 22.68 11.07 -8.95
N PRO A 343 23.40 10.74 -10.04
CA PRO A 343 24.48 9.74 -10.02
C PRO A 343 25.59 10.05 -9.01
N SER A 344 25.89 11.35 -8.82
CA SER A 344 26.91 11.81 -7.87
C SER A 344 26.59 11.50 -6.41
N LEU A 345 25.33 11.21 -6.09
CA LEU A 345 24.87 10.89 -4.74
C LEU A 345 24.64 9.39 -4.54
N SER A 346 24.81 8.56 -5.57
CA SER A 346 24.44 7.13 -5.55
C SER A 346 25.05 6.35 -4.38
N GLU A 347 26.34 6.58 -4.08
CA GLU A 347 27.05 5.92 -2.97
C GLU A 347 26.56 6.34 -1.58
N LYS A 348 25.83 7.46 -1.48
CA LYS A 348 25.25 7.97 -0.23
C LYS A 348 23.84 7.41 0.02
N ILE A 349 23.26 6.67 -0.92
CA ILE A 349 21.88 6.16 -0.84
C ILE A 349 21.82 4.83 -0.09
N THR A 350 20.97 4.76 0.91
CA THR A 350 20.66 3.56 1.69
C THR A 350 19.19 3.19 1.58
N TYR A 351 18.93 2.00 1.02
CA TYR A 351 17.57 1.45 0.83
C TYR A 351 17.14 0.65 2.06
N LEU A 352 16.23 1.19 2.87
CA LEU A 352 15.77 0.59 4.13
C LEU A 352 14.69 -0.49 3.96
N ASN A 353 14.01 -0.51 2.82
CA ASN A 353 13.00 -1.50 2.45
C ASN A 353 13.50 -2.50 1.40
N GLY A 354 14.80 -2.45 1.08
CA GLY A 354 15.37 -3.12 -0.08
C GLY A 354 15.16 -2.33 -1.37
N SER A 355 15.68 -2.86 -2.46
CA SER A 355 15.64 -2.25 -3.78
C SER A 355 15.37 -3.29 -4.86
N VAL A 356 15.02 -2.85 -6.07
CA VAL A 356 14.89 -3.72 -7.26
C VAL A 356 16.20 -4.40 -7.64
N SER A 357 17.34 -4.00 -7.07
CA SER A 357 18.62 -4.67 -7.25
C SER A 357 18.99 -5.58 -6.09
N ASP A 358 18.29 -5.53 -4.96
CA ASP A 358 18.58 -6.38 -3.81
C ASP A 358 17.92 -7.76 -3.97
N PHE A 359 18.70 -8.80 -3.76
CA PHE A 359 18.26 -10.19 -3.75
C PHE A 359 18.68 -10.86 -2.46
N TYR A 360 17.74 -11.60 -1.87
CA TYR A 360 17.89 -12.33 -0.64
C TYR A 360 18.15 -13.80 -0.92
N ASN A 361 19.21 -14.34 -0.30
CA ASN A 361 19.48 -15.77 -0.26
C ASN A 361 18.96 -16.33 1.07
N PRO A 362 17.84 -17.06 1.07
CA PRO A 362 17.25 -17.57 2.30
C PRO A 362 18.03 -18.73 2.93
N TYR A 363 18.95 -19.37 2.20
CA TYR A 363 19.78 -20.44 2.75
C TYR A 363 20.97 -19.90 3.55
N LYS A 364 21.60 -18.82 3.06
CA LYS A 364 22.72 -18.15 3.73
C LYS A 364 22.32 -16.98 4.60
N ASN A 365 21.08 -16.53 4.46
CA ASN A 365 20.53 -15.39 5.15
C ASN A 365 21.34 -14.10 4.92
N ASN A 366 21.66 -13.82 3.65
CA ASN A 366 22.36 -12.62 3.23
C ASN A 366 21.65 -11.96 2.05
N ILE A 367 21.98 -10.68 1.83
CA ILE A 367 21.50 -9.89 0.71
C ILE A 367 22.68 -9.64 -0.22
N VAL A 368 22.42 -9.78 -1.52
CA VAL A 368 23.37 -9.53 -2.60
C VAL A 368 22.70 -8.63 -3.63
N GLN A 369 23.49 -7.87 -4.38
CA GLN A 369 22.97 -6.95 -5.38
C GLN A 369 23.21 -7.46 -6.80
N PHE A 370 22.14 -7.49 -7.60
CA PHE A 370 22.19 -7.79 -9.02
C PHE A 370 21.43 -6.72 -9.82
N ILE A 371 22.05 -6.18 -10.85
CA ILE A 371 21.33 -5.37 -11.86
C ILE A 371 20.42 -6.33 -12.65
N ASP A 372 21.04 -7.38 -13.19
CA ASP A 372 20.40 -8.53 -13.80
C ASP A 372 20.85 -9.80 -13.06
N LYS A 373 19.88 -10.63 -12.66
CA LYS A 373 20.12 -11.84 -11.87
C LYS A 373 20.87 -12.86 -12.73
N PRO A 374 22.05 -13.36 -12.29
CA PRO A 374 22.78 -14.37 -13.04
C PRO A 374 21.98 -15.67 -13.20
N ASP A 375 22.17 -16.30 -14.35
CA ASP A 375 21.46 -17.52 -14.73
C ASP A 375 22.03 -18.78 -14.08
N ASP A 376 23.24 -18.73 -13.53
CA ASP A 376 24.06 -19.86 -13.09
C ASP A 376 24.31 -19.88 -11.58
N LEU A 377 23.41 -19.26 -10.80
CA LEU A 377 23.51 -19.25 -9.34
C LEU A 377 23.37 -20.66 -8.75
N GLU A 378 24.33 -21.05 -7.90
CA GLU A 378 24.30 -22.34 -7.20
C GLU A 378 23.15 -22.47 -6.18
N GLN A 379 22.62 -21.32 -5.73
CA GLN A 379 21.58 -21.21 -4.72
C GLN A 379 20.48 -20.27 -5.19
N LEU A 380 19.27 -20.49 -4.71
CA LEU A 380 18.12 -19.65 -5.04
C LEU A 380 18.27 -18.29 -4.35
N HIS A 381 17.97 -17.24 -5.11
CA HIS A 381 17.94 -15.86 -4.65
C HIS A 381 16.60 -15.27 -5.06
N PHE A 382 15.98 -14.48 -4.18
CA PHE A 382 14.68 -13.87 -4.43
C PHE A 382 14.75 -12.37 -4.20
N PRO A 383 13.95 -11.55 -4.90
CA PRO A 383 13.94 -10.12 -4.68
C PRO A 383 13.71 -9.77 -3.21
N PHE A 384 14.51 -8.84 -2.70
CA PHE A 384 14.38 -8.38 -1.33
C PHE A 384 13.57 -7.09 -1.29
N ILE A 385 12.27 -7.24 -1.10
CA ILE A 385 11.30 -6.14 -1.05
C ILE A 385 10.52 -6.29 0.26
N LEU A 386 10.67 -5.34 1.18
CA LEU A 386 9.94 -5.30 2.45
C LEU A 386 8.82 -4.28 2.39
N THR A 387 7.64 -4.65 2.85
CA THR A 387 6.50 -3.74 3.07
C THR A 387 6.69 -2.89 4.34
N GLN A 388 5.72 -2.00 4.60
CA GLN A 388 5.63 -1.19 5.82
C GLN A 388 5.34 -2.10 7.04
N SER A 389 6.36 -2.83 7.47
CA SER A 389 6.41 -3.79 8.57
C SER A 389 6.39 -3.22 9.99
N GLY A 390 5.38 -3.53 10.81
CA GLY A 390 5.46 -3.35 12.27
C GLY A 390 6.57 -4.22 12.89
N LEU A 391 6.85 -5.36 12.26
CA LEU A 391 7.95 -6.26 12.58
C LEU A 391 8.63 -6.66 11.26
N LYS A 392 9.55 -5.84 10.77
CA LYS A 392 10.37 -6.24 9.62
C LYS A 392 11.26 -7.37 10.09
N PRO A 393 11.31 -8.51 9.38
CA PRO A 393 12.31 -9.50 9.68
C PRO A 393 13.66 -8.79 9.38
N LEU A 394 14.43 -8.49 10.42
CA LEU A 394 15.84 -8.11 10.29
C LEU A 394 16.59 -9.38 9.87
N THR A 395 16.30 -9.81 8.64
CA THR A 395 16.65 -11.13 8.12
C THR A 395 18.14 -11.29 8.21
N SER A 396 18.90 -10.32 7.71
CA SER A 396 20.35 -10.40 7.58
C SER A 396 21.08 -9.31 8.37
N VAL A 397 22.35 -9.59 8.67
CA VAL A 397 23.30 -8.60 9.22
C VAL A 397 23.44 -7.39 8.28
N GLU A 398 23.33 -7.61 6.97
CA GLU A 398 23.39 -6.55 5.94
C GLU A 398 22.31 -5.48 6.18
N MET A 399 21.07 -5.89 6.45
CA MET A 399 19.99 -4.94 6.75
C MET A 399 20.23 -4.19 8.05
N SER A 400 20.66 -4.88 9.10
CA SER A 400 20.98 -4.23 10.37
C SER A 400 22.07 -3.16 10.18
N ARG A 401 23.09 -3.45 9.37
CA ARG A 401 24.14 -2.48 9.01
C ARG A 401 23.58 -1.27 8.26
N ARG A 402 22.66 -1.45 7.31
CA ARG A 402 22.02 -0.33 6.60
C ARG A 402 21.32 0.63 7.56
N TYR A 403 20.52 0.11 8.50
CA TYR A 403 19.84 0.94 9.49
C TYR A 403 20.84 1.65 10.43
N VAL A 404 21.83 0.93 10.96
CA VAL A 404 22.83 1.50 11.88
C VAL A 404 23.68 2.56 11.20
N ASN A 405 24.22 2.27 10.01
CA ASN A 405 25.06 3.21 9.27
C ASN A 405 24.30 4.49 8.93
N LEU A 406 23.02 4.37 8.51
CA LEU A 406 22.20 5.54 8.21
C LEU A 406 21.90 6.34 9.47
N PHE A 407 21.56 5.69 10.58
CA PHE A 407 21.33 6.33 11.86
C PHE A 407 22.56 7.11 12.33
N ASP A 408 23.74 6.49 12.30
CA ASP A 408 25.00 7.14 12.67
C ASP A 408 25.30 8.34 11.75
N SER A 409 25.06 8.19 10.44
CA SER A 409 25.23 9.31 9.50
C SER A 409 24.27 10.46 9.78
N PHE A 410 23.01 10.17 10.11
CA PHE A 410 22.04 11.19 10.51
C PHE A 410 22.39 11.83 11.85
N LYS A 411 22.97 11.07 12.78
CA LYS A 411 23.48 11.60 14.04
C LYS A 411 24.64 12.58 13.83
N GLU A 412 25.43 12.44 12.77
CA GLU A 412 26.50 13.39 12.42
C GLU A 412 26.03 14.57 11.54
N SER A 413 24.77 14.56 11.10
CA SER A 413 24.20 15.67 10.30
C SER A 413 23.81 16.87 11.17
N ASP A 414 23.86 18.07 10.60
CA ASP A 414 23.37 19.30 11.26
C ASP A 414 21.84 19.31 11.32
N ALA A 415 21.20 18.77 10.27
CA ALA A 415 19.76 18.61 10.18
C ALA A 415 19.39 17.44 9.27
N ILE A 416 18.21 16.87 9.51
CA ILE A 416 17.63 15.82 8.70
C ILE A 416 16.40 16.37 7.98
N ILE A 417 16.28 16.12 6.68
CA ILE A 417 15.15 16.56 5.88
C ILE A 417 14.42 15.34 5.31
N VAL A 418 13.13 15.27 5.57
CA VAL A 418 12.27 14.14 5.22
C VAL A 418 11.25 14.61 4.19
N VAL A 419 11.20 13.95 3.04
CA VAL A 419 10.37 14.34 1.90
C VAL A 419 9.48 13.16 1.49
N GLY A 420 8.17 13.40 1.43
CA GLY A 420 7.22 12.41 0.90
C GLY A 420 7.05 11.14 1.74
N PHE A 421 7.47 11.15 3.01
CA PHE A 421 7.28 10.06 3.97
C PHE A 421 6.29 10.47 5.06
N ARG A 422 5.23 9.68 5.26
CA ARG A 422 4.12 10.02 6.17
C ARG A 422 4.29 9.54 7.61
N PHE A 423 5.37 8.80 7.90
CA PHE A 423 5.57 8.11 9.17
C PHE A 423 4.34 7.27 9.52
N ASN A 424 3.92 6.32 8.68
CA ASN A 424 2.75 5.50 9.03
C ASN A 424 3.00 4.72 10.32
N SER A 425 1.97 4.44 11.13
CA SER A 425 2.13 3.81 12.45
C SER A 425 2.72 2.39 12.41
N ASP A 426 2.60 1.72 11.27
CA ASP A 426 3.13 0.40 10.95
C ASP A 426 4.61 0.41 10.53
N ASP A 427 5.22 1.57 10.21
CA ASP A 427 6.66 1.68 9.89
C ASP A 427 7.57 1.69 11.15
N GLY A 428 7.36 0.74 12.06
CA GLY A 428 7.94 0.73 13.41
C GLY A 428 9.47 0.91 13.46
N HIS A 429 10.21 0.25 12.55
CA HIS A 429 11.68 0.34 12.51
C HIS A 429 12.19 1.72 12.06
N ILE A 430 11.60 2.28 11.00
CA ILE A 430 12.00 3.60 10.48
C ILE A 430 11.56 4.69 11.46
N ASN A 431 10.33 4.58 11.99
CA ASN A 431 9.84 5.50 13.02
C ASN A 431 10.70 5.46 14.29
N GLY A 432 11.15 4.27 14.71
CA GLY A 432 12.07 4.12 15.85
C GLY A 432 13.42 4.80 15.63
N LEU A 433 13.99 4.68 14.42
CA LEU A 433 15.21 5.38 14.01
C LEU A 433 15.07 6.90 14.18
N PHE A 434 13.99 7.48 13.65
CA PHE A 434 13.74 8.91 13.76
C PHE A 434 13.40 9.37 15.18
N ARG A 435 12.63 8.57 15.94
CA ARG A 435 12.32 8.85 17.35
C ARG A 435 13.58 8.96 18.18
N SER A 436 14.49 8.00 18.09
CA SER A 436 15.77 8.04 18.83
C SER A 436 16.60 9.27 18.44
N LEU A 437 16.68 9.62 17.14
CA LEU A 437 17.39 10.82 16.70
C LEU A 437 16.81 12.12 17.33
N ILE A 438 15.47 12.22 17.43
CA ILE A 438 14.81 13.38 18.03
C ILE A 438 14.98 13.40 19.55
N GLU A 439 14.63 12.31 20.23
CA GLU A 439 14.47 12.29 21.68
C GLU A 439 15.80 12.09 22.43
N GLU A 440 16.70 11.28 21.89
CA GLU A 440 17.96 10.89 22.54
C GLU A 440 19.16 11.69 22.03
N HIS A 441 19.07 12.18 20.78
CA HIS A 441 20.16 12.92 20.13
C HIS A 441 19.80 14.36 19.75
N ASN A 442 18.62 14.84 20.17
CA ASN A 442 18.17 16.23 20.00
C ASN A 442 18.30 16.74 18.55
N LYS A 443 18.06 15.86 17.56
CA LYS A 443 18.17 16.22 16.14
C LYS A 443 16.95 16.98 15.65
N LYS A 444 17.21 18.03 14.86
CA LYS A 444 16.21 18.79 14.11
C LYS A 444 15.82 18.02 12.84
N ILE A 445 14.52 17.86 12.64
CA ILE A 445 13.94 17.18 11.49
C ILE A 445 12.97 18.12 10.79
N PHE A 446 13.25 18.41 9.53
CA PHE A 446 12.35 19.11 8.62
C PHE A 446 11.49 18.09 7.89
N ILE A 447 10.18 18.27 7.91
CA ILE A 447 9.23 17.37 7.25
C ILE A 447 8.50 18.13 6.15
N VAL A 448 8.81 17.80 4.90
CA VAL A 448 8.26 18.43 3.70
C VAL A 448 7.00 17.68 3.26
N GLY A 449 5.89 18.39 3.12
CA GLY A 449 4.62 17.82 2.68
C GLY A 449 3.66 18.85 2.10
N ILE A 450 2.60 18.36 1.45
CA ILE A 450 1.57 19.18 0.78
C ILE A 450 0.40 19.56 1.71
N ASP A 451 0.33 18.94 2.89
CA ASP A 451 -0.67 19.25 3.89
C ASP A 451 -0.31 20.53 4.65
N SER A 452 -1.27 21.14 5.35
CA SER A 452 -0.98 22.25 6.26
C SER A 452 0.09 21.88 7.28
N GLU A 453 0.96 22.83 7.66
CA GLU A 453 2.05 22.60 8.62
C GLU A 453 1.57 22.00 9.93
N ARG A 454 0.41 22.46 10.43
CA ARG A 454 -0.24 21.91 11.62
C ARG A 454 -0.52 20.42 11.47
N LYS A 455 -1.10 20.00 10.35
CA LYS A 455 -1.44 18.60 10.08
C LYS A 455 -0.20 17.74 9.87
N ILE A 456 0.83 18.24 9.19
CA ILE A 456 2.13 17.57 9.04
C ILE A 456 2.72 17.29 10.43
N LYS A 457 2.80 18.33 11.26
CA LYS A 457 3.40 18.23 12.60
C LYS A 457 2.62 17.29 13.52
N GLN A 458 1.29 17.41 13.57
CA GLN A 458 0.45 16.56 14.41
C GLN A 458 0.52 15.09 14.01
N THR A 459 0.46 14.80 12.71
CA THR A 459 0.61 13.44 12.18
C THR A 459 1.97 12.86 12.54
N ALA A 460 3.05 13.62 12.34
CA ALA A 460 4.40 13.19 12.65
C ALA A 460 4.57 12.89 14.15
N ILE A 461 4.13 13.78 15.05
CA ILE A 461 4.20 13.58 16.51
C ILE A 461 3.43 12.32 16.93
N GLY A 462 2.19 12.18 16.46
CA GLY A 462 1.33 11.05 16.83
C GLY A 462 1.90 9.71 16.37
N ASN A 463 2.35 9.64 15.12
CA ASN A 463 2.83 8.37 14.57
C ASN A 463 4.25 8.01 15.01
N LEU A 464 5.13 9.01 15.15
CA LEU A 464 6.45 8.80 15.73
C LEU A 464 6.39 8.53 17.23
N ARG A 465 5.30 8.90 17.92
CA ARG A 465 5.13 8.79 19.39
C ARG A 465 6.21 9.58 20.13
N ILE A 466 6.27 10.88 19.84
CA ILE A 466 7.29 11.79 20.37
C ILE A 466 6.76 12.50 21.61
N ASP A 467 7.45 12.32 22.72
CA ASP A 467 7.14 12.93 24.01
C ASP A 467 8.17 14.02 24.39
N LYS A 468 9.39 13.95 23.85
CA LYS A 468 10.48 14.92 24.10
C LYS A 468 10.91 15.65 22.83
N ASN A 469 11.44 16.86 23.00
CA ASN A 469 12.00 17.65 21.91
C ASN A 469 11.04 17.88 20.73
N ILE A 470 9.73 18.02 21.00
CA ILE A 470 8.68 18.24 19.98
C ILE A 470 8.96 19.48 19.11
N SER A 471 9.67 20.48 19.65
CA SER A 471 10.13 21.66 18.90
C SER A 471 11.06 21.33 17.74
N ASN A 472 11.74 20.19 17.78
CA ASN A 472 12.68 19.76 16.74
C ASN A 472 11.98 19.18 15.51
N ILE A 473 10.66 18.99 15.56
CA ILE A 473 9.85 18.61 14.41
C ILE A 473 9.36 19.89 13.73
N ILE A 474 9.95 20.17 12.57
CA ILE A 474 9.74 21.41 11.82
C ILE A 474 8.96 21.07 10.54
N PRO A 475 7.65 21.32 10.48
CA PRO A 475 6.88 21.10 9.27
C PRO A 475 7.22 22.15 8.20
N VAL A 476 7.27 21.74 6.93
CA VAL A 476 7.46 22.60 5.77
C VAL A 476 6.34 22.28 4.78
N ALA A 477 5.29 23.10 4.78
CA ALA A 477 4.20 22.95 3.82
C ALA A 477 4.60 23.56 2.46
N VAL A 478 4.40 22.79 1.39
CA VAL A 478 4.76 23.18 0.03
C VAL A 478 3.60 22.99 -0.93
N ASP A 479 3.60 23.76 -2.00
CA ASP A 479 2.69 23.52 -3.13
C ASP A 479 3.04 22.21 -3.86
N GLY A 480 2.02 21.44 -4.21
CA GLY A 480 2.20 20.07 -4.75
C GLY A 480 2.79 20.03 -6.16
N GLU A 481 2.59 21.07 -6.97
CA GLU A 481 3.07 21.13 -8.35
C GLU A 481 4.45 21.79 -8.41
N THR A 482 4.59 22.93 -7.74
CA THR A 482 5.80 23.76 -7.79
C THR A 482 6.85 23.40 -6.75
N ARG A 483 6.48 22.65 -5.70
CA ARG A 483 7.34 22.28 -4.55
C ARG A 483 7.93 23.49 -3.82
N LYS A 484 7.22 24.63 -3.89
CA LYS A 484 7.64 25.90 -3.27
C LYS A 484 6.91 26.17 -1.97
N LYS A 485 7.58 26.91 -1.09
CA LYS A 485 7.05 27.57 0.10
C LYS A 485 7.46 29.03 0.04
N ASP A 486 6.49 29.94 0.14
CA ASP A 486 6.73 31.39 0.12
C ASP A 486 7.62 31.81 -1.08
N ASP A 487 7.25 31.36 -2.28
CA ASP A 487 7.94 31.54 -3.57
C ASP A 487 9.37 30.96 -3.69
N SER A 488 9.92 30.39 -2.62
CA SER A 488 11.22 29.71 -2.59
C SER A 488 11.05 28.20 -2.72
N LEU A 489 12.00 27.51 -3.35
CA LEU A 489 12.01 26.05 -3.33
C LEU A 489 12.15 25.55 -1.89
N TRP A 490 11.52 24.43 -1.59
CA TRP A 490 11.53 23.83 -0.25
C TRP A 490 12.93 23.69 0.35
N ILE A 491 13.91 23.33 -0.49
CA ILE A 491 15.27 23.09 -0.04
C ILE A 491 16.01 24.38 0.27
N ASP A 492 15.84 25.40 -0.57
CA ASP A 492 16.41 26.73 -0.35
C ASP A 492 15.83 27.37 0.92
N PHE A 493 14.51 27.24 1.13
CA PHE A 493 13.85 27.68 2.35
C PHE A 493 14.48 27.06 3.60
N ILE A 494 14.71 25.73 3.58
CA ILE A 494 15.31 25.02 4.72
C ILE A 494 16.76 25.45 4.94
N ILE A 495 17.55 25.57 3.86
CA ILE A 495 18.95 26.01 3.94
C ILE A 495 19.05 27.40 4.55
N ASN A 496 18.24 28.35 4.07
CA ASN A 496 18.20 29.71 4.61
C ASN A 496 17.79 29.72 6.09
N THR A 497 16.81 28.88 6.46
CA THR A 497 16.39 28.72 7.86
C THR A 497 17.52 28.21 8.75
N LEU A 498 18.30 27.24 8.26
CA LEU A 498 19.45 26.69 8.99
C LEU A 498 20.58 27.71 9.15
N GLN A 499 20.85 28.50 8.11
CA GLN A 499 21.85 29.57 8.16
C GLN A 499 21.48 30.66 9.16
N ALA A 500 20.22 31.14 9.14
CA ALA A 500 19.73 32.13 10.10
C ALA A 500 19.74 31.61 11.57
N SER A 501 19.58 30.30 11.76
CA SER A 501 19.67 29.65 13.08
C SER A 501 21.12 29.56 13.61
N GLY A 502 22.11 29.60 12.71
CA GLY A 502 23.53 29.51 13.04
C GLY A 502 24.10 30.84 13.49
N GLU A 503 23.68 31.94 12.86
CA GLU A 503 24.18 33.31 13.14
C GLU A 503 23.70 33.89 14.48
N THR A 504 22.79 33.22 15.19
CA THR A 504 22.25 33.67 16.49
C THR A 504 22.89 32.99 17.70
N ASN A 505 23.85 32.08 17.49
CA ASN A 505 24.57 31.37 18.56
C ASN A 505 26.08 31.69 18.63
N ASP A 506 26.56 32.64 17.82
CA ASP A 506 27.86 33.31 17.96
C ASP A 506 27.65 34.71 18.54
#